data_AF-A0A7C4QW16-F1
#
_entry.id   AF-A0A7C4QW16-F1
#
_cell.length_a   1.000
_cell.length_b   1.000
_cell.length_c   1.000
_cell.angle_alpha   90.00
_cell.angle_beta   90.00
_cell.angle_gamma   90.00
#
_symmetry.space_group_name_H-M   'P 1'
#
loop_
_entity.id
_entity.type
_entity.pdbx_description
1 polymer ?
#
loop_
_entity_poly.entity_id
_entity_poly.type
_entity_poly.pdbx_seq_one_letter_code
_entity_poly.pdbx_strand_id
1 'polypeptide(L)'
;MSPFPGIDPIPLPGPVWVFKALHLLTTALHFAAVELLLGSLLAAAFLNLLGSRSAGEAARLRLGAAGALARRLPIIMTYVINLGVPPLLFAQVLYGRAIYTSSVLIGAWWISVIFLLMLCYWLLYRFAARAEAGQSGWKGALLSWLVAAAIAKIYSVNMTLMLRPEVWGDLYSAGAYGLKLPTGDPTVMPRWLLMIVGGLLMAGMWMIWLAGRQAMTADLAAYLRRQGALLAVFTLPVLGAVAWWVMGAQPAAVRAGLWQSVLYQAGAGLWLGAAATAAVVAAASLAGKKPNFLAWLAMGAGVLMMSGWTLVRDGVRDLTLAAKGFAIQGPDLWGRAVATNWSVLILFLVSLAAGLAVMGWLISVVMRARTIEEGTKS
;
A
#
# COMPACT_ATOMS: atom_id res chain seq x y z
N MET A 1 0.87 -38.46 -11.98
CA MET A 1 1.44 -37.44 -11.06
C MET A 1 0.56 -36.21 -11.13
N SER A 2 0.33 -35.51 -10.01
CA SER A 2 -0.40 -34.23 -10.03
C SER A 2 0.37 -33.23 -10.93
N PRO A 3 -0.30 -32.46 -11.82
CA PRO A 3 0.36 -31.47 -12.66
C PRO A 3 0.82 -30.22 -11.87
N PHE A 4 0.55 -30.19 -10.57
CA PHE A 4 0.86 -29.08 -9.69
C PHE A 4 1.89 -29.46 -8.63
N PRO A 5 2.70 -28.50 -8.15
CA PRO A 5 3.59 -28.72 -7.00
C PRO A 5 2.82 -29.29 -5.81
N GLY A 6 3.48 -30.18 -5.06
CA GLY A 6 2.91 -30.78 -3.86
C GLY A 6 2.52 -29.74 -2.80
N ILE A 7 1.64 -30.15 -1.90
CA ILE A 7 1.36 -29.39 -0.68
C ILE A 7 2.59 -29.48 0.24
N ASP A 8 2.89 -28.40 0.96
CA ASP A 8 3.97 -28.42 1.94
C ASP A 8 3.68 -29.50 3.00
N PRO A 9 4.55 -30.51 3.17
CA PRO A 9 4.32 -31.56 4.14
C PRO A 9 4.49 -31.06 5.59
N ILE A 10 5.08 -29.88 5.81
CA ILE A 10 5.28 -29.31 7.13
C ILE A 10 3.94 -28.72 7.64
N PRO A 11 3.43 -29.18 8.80
CA PRO A 11 2.24 -28.60 9.42
C PRO A 11 2.42 -27.11 9.72
N LEU A 12 1.30 -26.39 9.83
CA LEU A 12 1.38 -24.97 10.19
C LEU A 12 1.95 -24.81 11.62
N PRO A 13 2.87 -23.85 11.84
CA PRO A 13 3.53 -23.68 13.14
C PRO A 13 2.64 -23.03 14.20
N GLY A 14 1.38 -22.72 13.89
CA GLY A 14 0.41 -22.12 14.80
C GLY A 14 -1.00 -22.06 14.19
N PRO A 15 -2.00 -21.57 14.96
CA PRO A 15 -3.39 -21.52 14.50
C PRO A 15 -3.58 -20.59 13.30
N VAL A 16 -4.43 -21.00 12.36
CA VAL A 16 -4.65 -20.29 11.09
C VAL A 16 -5.20 -18.88 11.30
N TRP A 17 -6.11 -18.69 12.26
CA TRP A 17 -6.68 -17.37 12.54
C TRP A 17 -5.62 -16.34 12.97
N VAL A 18 -4.56 -16.77 13.68
CA VAL A 18 -3.48 -15.88 14.12
C VAL A 18 -2.75 -15.34 12.89
N PHE A 19 -2.33 -16.23 11.99
CA PHE A 19 -1.66 -15.84 10.75
C PHE A 19 -2.55 -14.99 9.86
N LYS A 20 -3.85 -15.30 9.78
CA LYS A 20 -4.82 -14.50 9.04
C LYS A 20 -4.97 -13.08 9.60
N ALA A 21 -5.14 -12.96 10.91
CA ALA A 21 -5.26 -11.66 11.59
C ALA A 21 -3.99 -10.82 11.41
N LEU A 22 -2.81 -11.42 11.63
CA LEU A 22 -1.53 -10.75 11.45
C LEU A 22 -1.26 -10.38 9.98
N HIS A 23 -1.63 -11.25 9.03
CA HIS A 23 -1.53 -10.98 7.60
C HIS A 23 -2.41 -9.78 7.21
N LEU A 24 -3.66 -9.74 7.68
CA LEU A 24 -4.58 -8.62 7.41
C LEU A 24 -4.05 -7.31 7.98
N LEU A 25 -3.67 -7.30 9.26
CA LEU A 25 -3.12 -6.13 9.93
C LEU A 25 -1.87 -5.61 9.22
N THR A 26 -0.89 -6.48 8.98
CA THR A 26 0.39 -6.08 8.38
C THR A 26 0.24 -5.68 6.91
N THR A 27 -0.68 -6.30 6.17
CA THR A 27 -1.00 -5.88 4.80
C THR A 27 -1.65 -4.49 4.80
N ALA A 28 -2.57 -4.21 5.72
CA ALA A 28 -3.22 -2.90 5.81
C ALA A 28 -2.21 -1.78 6.09
N LEU A 29 -1.29 -2.02 7.05
CA LEU A 29 -0.22 -1.08 7.37
C LEU A 29 0.75 -0.90 6.20
N HIS A 30 1.15 -1.99 5.53
CA HIS A 30 2.02 -1.92 4.36
C HIS A 30 1.37 -1.13 3.22
N PHE A 31 0.09 -1.40 2.90
CA PHE A 31 -0.62 -0.68 1.85
C PHE A 31 -0.83 0.78 2.20
N ALA A 32 -1.10 1.13 3.47
CA ALA A 32 -1.09 2.52 3.90
C ALA A 32 0.24 3.21 3.58
N ALA A 33 1.38 2.57 3.88
CA ALA A 33 2.71 3.12 3.56
C ALA A 33 2.97 3.20 2.04
N VAL A 34 2.57 2.19 1.27
CA VAL A 34 2.74 2.14 -0.19
C VAL A 34 1.91 3.22 -0.88
N GLU A 35 0.63 3.34 -0.54
CA GLU A 35 -0.26 4.38 -1.07
C GLU A 35 0.24 5.77 -0.70
N LEU A 36 0.68 5.95 0.55
CA LEU A 36 1.28 7.19 0.99
C LEU A 36 2.52 7.54 0.16
N LEU A 37 3.40 6.57 -0.11
CA LEU A 37 4.58 6.77 -0.96
C LEU A 37 4.19 7.14 -2.39
N LEU A 38 3.37 6.31 -3.04
CA LEU A 38 3.01 6.45 -4.46
C LEU A 38 2.30 7.78 -4.74
N GLY A 39 1.28 8.11 -3.94
CA GLY A 39 0.54 9.33 -4.15
C GLY A 39 1.35 10.58 -3.82
N SER A 40 2.09 10.55 -2.70
CA SER A 40 2.83 11.73 -2.26
C SER A 40 4.01 12.02 -3.17
N LEU A 41 4.65 10.99 -3.71
CA LEU A 41 5.72 11.14 -4.69
C LEU A 41 5.19 11.76 -6.00
N LEU A 42 4.02 11.32 -6.48
CA LEU A 42 3.41 11.90 -7.68
C LEU A 42 2.94 13.34 -7.44
N ALA A 43 2.31 13.61 -6.31
CA ALA A 43 1.91 14.95 -5.91
C ALA A 43 3.13 15.89 -5.78
N ALA A 44 4.20 15.43 -5.14
CA ALA A 44 5.44 16.18 -5.00
C ALA A 44 6.12 16.43 -6.35
N ALA A 45 6.15 15.44 -7.25
CA ALA A 45 6.68 15.58 -8.60
C ALA A 45 5.91 16.65 -9.38
N PHE A 46 4.57 16.62 -9.33
CA PHE A 46 3.71 17.58 -10.01
C PHE A 46 3.85 18.99 -9.44
N LEU A 47 3.84 19.14 -8.11
CA LEU A 47 4.04 20.44 -7.45
C LEU A 47 5.43 21.01 -7.75
N ASN A 48 6.48 20.17 -7.76
CA ASN A 48 7.84 20.60 -8.10
C ASN A 48 7.94 21.03 -9.58
N LEU A 49 7.31 20.28 -10.50
CA LEU A 49 7.24 20.62 -11.93
C LEU A 49 6.59 21.99 -12.11
N LEU A 50 5.37 22.17 -11.59
CA LEU A 50 4.63 23.42 -11.72
C LEU A 50 5.36 24.58 -11.04
N GLY A 51 5.93 24.35 -9.85
CA GLY A 51 6.72 25.34 -9.12
C GLY A 51 7.95 25.79 -9.90
N SER A 52 8.68 24.86 -10.53
CA SER A 52 9.88 25.16 -11.32
C SER A 52 9.59 25.91 -12.64
N ARG A 53 8.32 25.94 -13.07
CA ARG A 53 7.85 26.69 -14.24
C ARG A 53 7.06 27.95 -13.89
N SER A 54 6.95 28.27 -12.61
CA SER A 54 6.24 29.45 -12.11
C SER A 54 7.23 30.49 -11.59
N ALA A 55 6.76 31.73 -11.41
CA ALA A 55 7.50 32.78 -10.71
C ALA A 55 6.70 33.33 -9.52
N GLY A 56 7.38 34.07 -8.64
CA GLY A 56 6.78 34.77 -7.51
C GLY A 56 6.17 33.86 -6.44
N GLU A 57 5.11 34.34 -5.81
CA GLU A 57 4.48 33.71 -4.65
C GLU A 57 3.93 32.30 -4.95
N ALA A 58 3.34 32.10 -6.13
CA ALA A 58 2.83 30.80 -6.54
C ALA A 58 3.94 29.75 -6.72
N ALA A 59 5.13 30.16 -7.16
CA ALA A 59 6.29 29.28 -7.23
C ALA A 59 6.77 28.89 -5.83
N ARG A 60 6.84 29.87 -4.90
CA ARG A 60 7.24 29.64 -3.51
C ARG A 60 6.35 28.61 -2.82
N LEU A 61 5.02 28.76 -2.92
CA LEU A 61 4.07 27.84 -2.28
C LEU A 61 4.13 26.44 -2.89
N ARG A 62 4.24 26.32 -4.22
CA ARG A 62 4.34 25.02 -4.92
C ARG A 62 5.63 24.27 -4.55
N LEU A 63 6.77 24.97 -4.59
CA LEU A 63 8.06 24.37 -4.25
C LEU A 63 8.15 24.05 -2.75
N GLY A 64 7.62 24.92 -1.88
CA GLY A 64 7.51 24.67 -0.45
C GLY A 64 6.67 23.43 -0.13
N ALA A 65 5.51 23.28 -0.77
CA ALA A 65 4.65 22.10 -0.62
C ALA A 65 5.33 20.84 -1.15
N ALA A 66 5.98 20.91 -2.32
CA ALA A 66 6.77 19.80 -2.85
C ALA A 66 7.91 19.39 -1.89
N GLY A 67 8.62 20.35 -1.32
CA GLY A 67 9.70 20.11 -0.34
C GLY A 67 9.20 19.47 0.95
N ALA A 68 8.04 19.91 1.46
CA ALA A 68 7.43 19.33 2.65
C ALA A 68 7.12 17.82 2.49
N LEU A 69 6.68 17.42 1.29
CA LEU A 69 6.50 16.00 0.94
C LEU A 69 7.84 15.30 0.71
N ALA A 70 8.70 15.88 -0.14
CA ALA A 70 9.95 15.26 -0.62
C ALA A 70 10.88 14.83 0.52
N ARG A 71 11.07 15.67 1.54
CA ARG A 71 11.94 15.38 2.70
C ARG A 71 11.51 14.14 3.49
N ARG A 72 10.24 13.77 3.41
CA ARG A 72 9.64 12.67 4.18
C ARG A 72 9.53 11.38 3.37
N LEU A 73 9.63 11.43 2.04
CA LEU A 73 9.52 10.25 1.18
C LEU A 73 10.59 9.16 1.49
N PRO A 74 11.87 9.50 1.77
CA PRO A 74 12.85 8.49 2.18
C PRO A 74 12.47 7.78 3.48
N ILE A 75 11.88 8.50 4.44
CA ILE A 75 11.39 7.91 5.69
C ILE A 75 10.17 7.02 5.41
N ILE A 76 9.22 7.46 4.57
CA ILE A 76 8.07 6.64 4.17
C ILE A 76 8.53 5.34 3.50
N MET A 77 9.58 5.39 2.66
CA MET A 77 10.17 4.21 2.04
C MET A 77 10.67 3.18 3.08
N THR A 78 11.24 3.63 4.21
CA THR A 78 11.62 2.69 5.29
C THR A 78 10.43 1.92 5.84
N TYR A 79 9.27 2.57 5.99
CA TYR A 79 8.04 1.91 6.41
C TYR A 79 7.52 0.96 5.33
N VAL A 80 7.57 1.35 4.05
CA VAL A 80 7.19 0.47 2.93
C VAL A 80 8.01 -0.82 2.95
N ILE A 81 9.33 -0.72 3.11
CA ILE A 81 10.24 -1.88 3.12
C ILE A 81 9.97 -2.75 4.36
N ASN A 82 10.00 -2.16 5.55
CA ASN A 82 9.87 -2.91 6.81
C ASN A 82 8.48 -3.53 6.98
N LEU A 83 7.41 -2.82 6.60
CA LEU A 83 6.05 -3.35 6.66
C LEU A 83 5.76 -4.33 5.51
N GLY A 84 6.57 -4.37 4.45
CA GLY A 84 6.40 -5.29 3.32
C GLY A 84 6.81 -6.72 3.63
N VAL A 85 7.76 -6.92 4.55
CA VAL A 85 8.27 -8.25 4.90
C VAL A 85 7.21 -9.12 5.61
N PRO A 86 6.56 -8.69 6.70
CA PRO A 86 5.57 -9.51 7.41
C PRO A 86 4.39 -10.02 6.54
N PRO A 87 3.70 -9.20 5.73
CA PRO A 87 2.56 -9.69 4.94
C PRO A 87 3.02 -10.69 3.88
N LEU A 88 4.22 -10.54 3.30
CA LEU A 88 4.76 -11.53 2.38
C LEU A 88 5.02 -12.87 3.08
N LEU A 89 5.65 -12.86 4.26
CA LEU A 89 5.92 -14.06 5.04
C LEU A 89 4.65 -14.79 5.46
N PHE A 90 3.64 -14.06 5.95
CA PHE A 90 2.36 -14.69 6.29
C PHE A 90 1.63 -15.22 5.06
N ALA A 91 1.72 -14.54 3.92
CA ALA A 91 1.18 -15.06 2.67
C ALA A 91 1.91 -16.34 2.22
N GLN A 92 3.21 -16.46 2.47
CA GLN A 92 3.99 -17.68 2.20
C GLN A 92 3.59 -18.84 3.11
N VAL A 93 3.42 -18.59 4.41
CA VAL A 93 2.94 -19.63 5.35
C VAL A 93 1.52 -20.10 4.97
N LEU A 94 0.63 -19.15 4.67
CA LEU A 94 -0.77 -19.48 4.40
C LEU A 94 -1.00 -20.03 2.98
N TYR A 95 -0.26 -19.54 1.98
CA TYR A 95 -0.51 -19.80 0.55
C TYR A 95 0.74 -20.26 -0.20
N GLY A 96 1.68 -20.91 0.48
CA GLY A 96 3.00 -21.28 -0.04
C GLY A 96 2.96 -21.87 -1.44
N ARG A 97 2.15 -22.92 -1.67
CA ARG A 97 2.00 -23.54 -3.00
C ARG A 97 1.59 -22.54 -4.08
N ALA A 98 0.69 -21.60 -3.81
CA ALA A 98 0.27 -20.62 -4.81
C ALA A 98 1.31 -19.52 -5.02
N ILE A 99 1.82 -18.94 -3.93
CA ILE A 99 2.72 -17.78 -3.99
C ILE A 99 4.13 -18.15 -4.47
N TYR A 100 4.65 -19.31 -4.06
CA TYR A 100 5.96 -19.76 -4.55
C TYR A 100 5.90 -20.10 -6.03
N THR A 101 4.85 -20.81 -6.46
CA THR A 101 4.69 -21.13 -7.89
C THR A 101 4.58 -19.87 -8.73
N SER A 102 3.71 -18.92 -8.36
CA SER A 102 3.57 -17.69 -9.13
C SER A 102 4.87 -16.88 -9.19
N SER A 103 5.60 -16.79 -8.07
CA SER A 103 6.83 -16.00 -7.99
C SER A 103 7.97 -16.62 -8.80
N VAL A 104 8.09 -17.96 -8.79
CA VAL A 104 9.08 -18.69 -9.59
C VAL A 104 8.79 -18.56 -11.08
N LEU A 105 7.53 -18.64 -11.49
CA LEU A 105 7.14 -18.53 -12.90
C LEU A 105 7.47 -17.17 -13.53
N ILE A 106 7.55 -16.11 -12.73
CA ILE A 106 8.00 -14.77 -13.19
C ILE A 106 9.35 -14.39 -12.56
N GLY A 107 10.22 -15.37 -12.28
CA GLY A 107 11.41 -15.23 -11.44
C GLY A 107 12.30 -14.03 -11.76
N ALA A 108 12.57 -13.75 -13.04
CA ALA A 108 13.36 -12.57 -13.44
C ALA A 108 12.71 -11.25 -12.99
N TRP A 109 11.40 -11.11 -13.16
CA TRP A 109 10.64 -9.94 -12.69
C TRP A 109 10.54 -9.89 -11.17
N TRP A 110 10.41 -11.05 -10.52
CA TRP A 110 10.35 -11.12 -9.07
C TRP A 110 11.66 -10.68 -8.42
N ILE A 111 12.81 -11.15 -8.93
CA ILE A 111 14.14 -10.78 -8.45
C ILE A 111 14.46 -9.30 -8.79
N SER A 112 14.01 -8.80 -9.95
CA SER A 112 14.27 -7.41 -10.36
C SER A 112 13.69 -6.38 -9.40
N VAL A 113 12.65 -6.72 -8.62
CA VAL A 113 12.08 -5.87 -7.56
C VAL A 113 13.17 -5.37 -6.60
N ILE A 114 14.17 -6.19 -6.26
CA ILE A 114 15.26 -5.80 -5.34
C ILE A 114 16.05 -4.62 -5.94
N PHE A 115 16.46 -4.75 -7.20
CA PHE A 115 17.22 -3.70 -7.90
C PHE A 115 16.38 -2.45 -8.17
N LEU A 116 15.10 -2.62 -8.55
CA LEU A 116 14.17 -1.53 -8.74
C LEU A 116 13.91 -0.77 -7.44
N LEU A 117 13.81 -1.47 -6.31
CA LEU A 117 13.62 -0.87 -4.99
C LEU A 117 14.84 -0.05 -4.57
N MET A 118 16.06 -0.58 -4.78
CA MET A 118 17.30 0.17 -4.53
C MET A 118 17.37 1.44 -5.40
N LEU A 119 17.06 1.34 -6.69
CA LEU A 119 17.01 2.49 -7.60
C LEU A 119 15.96 3.51 -7.14
N CYS A 120 14.76 3.05 -6.80
CA CYS A 120 13.68 3.91 -6.32
C CYS A 120 14.14 4.68 -5.08
N TYR A 121 14.72 3.98 -4.10
CA TYR A 121 15.14 4.60 -2.85
C TYR A 121 16.27 5.63 -3.08
N TRP A 122 17.25 5.30 -3.92
CA TRP A 122 18.29 6.25 -4.33
C TRP A 122 17.71 7.51 -4.99
N LEU A 123 16.74 7.35 -5.90
CA LEU A 123 16.06 8.47 -6.54
C LEU A 123 15.27 9.34 -5.54
N LEU A 124 14.67 8.74 -4.50
CA LEU A 124 14.00 9.49 -3.44
C LEU A 124 14.97 10.40 -2.68
N TYR A 125 16.15 9.89 -2.31
CA TYR A 125 17.19 10.71 -1.67
C TYR A 125 17.67 11.84 -2.58
N ARG A 126 17.89 11.54 -3.87
CA ARG A 126 18.26 12.56 -4.87
C ARG A 126 17.19 13.63 -5.00
N PHE A 127 15.91 13.25 -5.01
CA PHE A 127 14.81 14.19 -5.08
C PHE A 127 14.71 15.06 -3.82
N ALA A 128 14.79 14.46 -2.63
CA ALA A 128 14.78 15.17 -1.35
C ALA A 128 15.92 16.21 -1.28
N ALA A 129 17.16 15.81 -1.60
CA ALA A 129 18.31 16.71 -1.59
C ALA A 129 18.16 17.88 -2.58
N ARG A 130 17.60 17.64 -3.78
CA ARG A 130 17.32 18.71 -4.75
C ARG A 130 16.24 19.66 -4.26
N ALA A 131 15.18 19.13 -3.64
CA ALA A 131 14.11 19.95 -3.08
C ALA A 131 14.62 20.84 -1.93
N GLU A 132 15.52 20.33 -1.09
CA GLU A 132 16.19 21.11 -0.04
C GLU A 132 17.10 22.20 -0.61
N ALA A 133 17.85 21.90 -1.68
CA ALA A 133 18.68 22.88 -2.38
C ALA A 133 17.89 23.90 -3.22
N GLY A 134 16.56 23.88 -3.18
CA GLY A 134 15.69 24.75 -4.01
C GLY A 134 15.78 24.47 -5.51
N GLN A 135 16.32 23.31 -5.90
CA GLN A 135 16.53 22.94 -7.29
C GLN A 135 15.35 22.14 -7.86
N SER A 136 15.12 22.28 -9.16
CA SER A 136 14.13 21.46 -9.87
C SER A 136 14.54 19.98 -9.83
N GLY A 137 13.66 19.13 -9.28
CA GLY A 137 13.88 17.70 -9.06
C GLY A 137 12.80 16.81 -9.66
N TRP A 138 11.79 17.39 -10.33
CA TRP A 138 10.59 16.67 -10.79
C TRP A 138 10.88 15.48 -11.72
N LYS A 139 11.93 15.52 -12.55
CA LYS A 139 12.30 14.39 -13.42
C LYS A 139 12.71 13.16 -12.62
N GLY A 140 13.53 13.37 -11.57
CA GLY A 140 13.95 12.30 -10.67
C GLY A 140 12.78 11.76 -9.84
N ALA A 141 11.88 12.64 -9.39
CA ALA A 141 10.67 12.26 -8.69
C ALA A 141 9.72 11.43 -9.58
N LEU A 142 9.51 11.87 -10.84
CA LEU A 142 8.67 11.15 -11.80
C LEU A 142 9.28 9.78 -12.16
N LEU A 143 10.60 9.72 -12.37
CA LEU A 143 11.29 8.45 -12.60
C LEU A 143 11.15 7.51 -11.39
N SER A 144 11.33 8.02 -10.17
CA SER A 144 11.11 7.25 -8.94
C SER A 144 9.67 6.72 -8.87
N TRP A 145 8.69 7.54 -9.24
CA TRP A 145 7.29 7.12 -9.28
C TRP A 145 7.05 6.02 -10.32
N LEU A 146 7.60 6.14 -11.52
CA LEU A 146 7.49 5.12 -12.56
C LEU A 146 8.09 3.79 -12.10
N VAL A 147 9.24 3.82 -11.42
CA VAL A 147 9.88 2.64 -10.83
C VAL A 147 8.99 2.03 -9.74
N ALA A 148 8.46 2.83 -8.81
CA ALA A 148 7.56 2.35 -7.76
C ALA A 148 6.25 1.78 -8.34
N ALA A 149 5.68 2.40 -9.36
CA ALA A 149 4.48 1.95 -10.06
C ALA A 149 4.74 0.64 -10.83
N ALA A 150 5.95 0.47 -11.40
CA ALA A 150 6.38 -0.78 -12.02
C ALA A 150 6.52 -1.91 -10.99
N ILE A 151 7.09 -1.65 -9.82
CA ILE A 151 7.10 -2.62 -8.71
C ILE A 151 5.67 -3.02 -8.34
N ALA A 152 4.77 -2.05 -8.15
CA ALA A 152 3.36 -2.32 -7.87
C ALA A 152 2.69 -3.17 -8.97
N LYS A 153 3.10 -2.98 -10.24
CA LYS A 153 2.61 -3.80 -11.37
C LYS A 153 3.12 -5.23 -11.31
N ILE A 154 4.41 -5.44 -11.03
CA ILE A 154 5.00 -6.78 -10.86
C ILE A 154 4.28 -7.53 -9.73
N TYR A 155 4.07 -6.90 -8.58
CA TYR A 155 3.30 -7.49 -7.49
C TYR A 155 1.85 -7.78 -7.87
N SER A 156 1.17 -6.86 -8.57
CA SER A 156 -0.21 -7.08 -9.04
C SER A 156 -0.30 -8.28 -9.99
N VAL A 157 0.68 -8.43 -10.88
CA VAL A 157 0.78 -9.58 -11.80
C VAL A 157 1.04 -10.87 -11.02
N ASN A 158 2.00 -10.88 -10.10
CA ASN A 158 2.33 -12.07 -9.30
C ASN A 158 1.14 -12.53 -8.44
N MET A 159 0.52 -11.59 -7.71
CA MET A 159 -0.61 -11.88 -6.83
C MET A 159 -1.86 -12.29 -7.60
N THR A 160 -2.01 -11.89 -8.87
CA THR A 160 -3.07 -12.43 -9.72
C THR A 160 -2.70 -13.80 -10.28
N LEU A 161 -1.45 -14.02 -10.69
CA LEU A 161 -0.97 -15.31 -11.17
C LEU A 161 -1.10 -16.41 -10.11
N MET A 162 -0.91 -16.08 -8.83
CA MET A 162 -1.13 -17.03 -7.73
C MET A 162 -2.57 -17.56 -7.67
N LEU A 163 -3.54 -16.79 -8.18
CA LEU A 163 -4.95 -17.17 -8.20
C LEU A 163 -5.33 -17.94 -9.47
N ARG A 164 -4.37 -18.21 -10.37
CA ARG A 164 -4.60 -18.77 -11.70
C ARG A 164 -3.77 -20.05 -11.94
N PRO A 165 -3.98 -21.11 -11.15
CA PRO A 165 -3.31 -22.38 -11.37
C PRO A 165 -3.47 -22.95 -12.78
N GLU A 166 -4.59 -22.64 -13.45
CA GLU A 166 -4.88 -23.07 -14.81
C GLU A 166 -3.87 -22.59 -15.86
N VAL A 167 -3.11 -21.52 -15.62
CA VAL A 167 -2.12 -21.01 -16.59
C VAL A 167 -0.66 -21.33 -16.22
N TRP A 168 -0.42 -22.02 -15.10
CA TRP A 168 0.94 -22.27 -14.63
C TRP A 168 1.73 -23.18 -15.57
N GLY A 169 1.11 -24.24 -16.11
CA GLY A 169 1.75 -25.17 -17.04
C GLY A 169 2.23 -24.49 -18.32
N ASP A 170 1.36 -23.69 -18.94
CA ASP A 170 1.66 -22.93 -20.17
C ASP A 170 2.73 -21.86 -19.97
N LEU A 171 2.78 -21.28 -18.77
CA LEU A 171 3.79 -20.28 -18.43
C LEU A 171 5.15 -20.96 -18.18
N TYR A 172 5.15 -22.10 -17.49
CA TYR A 172 6.35 -22.90 -17.26
C TYR A 172 6.96 -23.42 -18.57
N SER A 173 6.14 -23.93 -19.48
CA SER A 173 6.60 -24.45 -20.77
C SER A 173 7.16 -23.36 -21.70
N ALA A 174 6.83 -22.09 -21.46
CA ALA A 174 7.32 -20.97 -22.26
C ALA A 174 8.78 -20.55 -21.96
N GLY A 175 9.37 -21.01 -20.85
CA GLY A 175 10.80 -20.82 -20.59
C GLY A 175 11.19 -20.72 -19.11
N ALA A 176 12.37 -21.23 -18.79
CA ALA A 176 12.88 -21.33 -17.42
C ALA A 176 13.28 -19.99 -16.78
N TYR A 177 13.51 -18.93 -17.57
CA TYR A 177 13.99 -17.64 -17.08
C TYR A 177 12.90 -16.77 -16.44
N GLY A 178 11.61 -17.11 -16.61
CA GLY A 178 10.50 -16.36 -16.03
C GLY A 178 10.34 -14.93 -16.58
N LEU A 179 10.71 -14.72 -17.86
CA LEU A 179 10.58 -13.42 -18.54
C LEU A 179 9.17 -13.18 -19.10
N LYS A 180 8.43 -14.25 -19.43
CA LYS A 180 7.07 -14.15 -19.93
C LYS A 180 6.12 -13.83 -18.79
N LEU A 181 5.35 -12.75 -18.93
CA LEU A 181 4.29 -12.40 -18.00
C LEU A 181 2.95 -13.02 -18.44
N PRO A 182 2.09 -13.44 -17.51
CA PRO A 182 0.75 -13.91 -17.85
C PRO A 182 -0.10 -12.76 -18.40
N THR A 183 -0.90 -13.05 -19.43
CA THR A 183 -1.81 -12.09 -20.07
C THR A 183 -3.27 -12.53 -19.92
N GLY A 184 -4.20 -11.69 -20.38
CA GLY A 184 -5.62 -12.03 -20.53
C GLY A 184 -6.47 -11.99 -19.26
N ASP A 185 -5.89 -11.77 -18.07
CA ASP A 185 -6.70 -11.63 -16.85
C ASP A 185 -7.27 -10.21 -16.71
N PRO A 186 -8.61 -10.05 -16.61
CA PRO A 186 -9.26 -8.74 -16.57
C PRO A 186 -9.10 -8.03 -15.21
N THR A 187 -8.60 -8.71 -14.17
CA THR A 187 -8.49 -8.16 -12.81
C THR A 187 -7.15 -7.46 -12.55
N VAL A 188 -6.09 -7.75 -13.31
CA VAL A 188 -4.75 -7.19 -13.08
C VAL A 188 -4.75 -5.66 -13.19
N MET A 189 -5.36 -5.12 -14.25
CA MET A 189 -5.36 -3.68 -14.48
C MET A 189 -6.18 -2.91 -13.45
N PRO A 190 -7.45 -3.26 -13.15
CA PRO A 190 -8.22 -2.54 -12.14
C PRO A 190 -7.60 -2.64 -10.75
N ARG A 191 -6.99 -3.79 -10.37
CA ARG A 191 -6.29 -3.93 -9.08
C ARG A 191 -5.08 -3.00 -8.98
N TRP A 192 -4.29 -2.89 -10.04
CA TRP A 192 -3.14 -1.98 -10.09
C TRP A 192 -3.60 -0.52 -10.04
N LEU A 193 -4.63 -0.15 -10.81
CA LEU A 193 -5.20 1.19 -10.78
C LEU A 193 -5.79 1.55 -9.41
N LEU A 194 -6.42 0.59 -8.72
CA LEU A 194 -6.97 0.83 -7.38
C LEU A 194 -5.87 1.27 -6.41
N MET A 195 -4.70 0.62 -6.44
CA MET A 195 -3.52 1.00 -5.65
C MET A 195 -2.98 2.39 -6.02
N ILE A 196 -2.90 2.70 -7.32
CA ILE A 196 -2.37 4.00 -7.79
C ILE A 196 -3.31 5.14 -7.42
N VAL A 197 -4.62 4.97 -7.65
CA VAL A 197 -5.65 5.98 -7.36
C VAL A 197 -5.86 6.11 -5.84
N GLY A 198 -5.85 5.01 -5.09
CA GLY A 198 -5.89 5.04 -3.63
C GLY A 198 -4.71 5.83 -3.05
N GLY A 199 -3.52 5.65 -3.64
CA GLY A 199 -2.34 6.46 -3.34
C GLY A 199 -2.59 7.96 -3.39
N LEU A 200 -3.23 8.47 -4.45
CA LEU A 200 -3.56 9.89 -4.58
C LEU A 200 -4.49 10.39 -3.46
N LEU A 201 -5.45 9.57 -3.04
CA LEU A 201 -6.35 9.92 -1.93
C LEU A 201 -5.56 9.95 -0.61
N MET A 202 -4.73 8.94 -0.36
CA MET A 202 -3.86 8.88 0.82
C MET A 202 -2.91 10.09 0.89
N ALA A 203 -2.33 10.50 -0.24
CA ALA A 203 -1.51 11.70 -0.32
C ALA A 203 -2.31 12.96 0.01
N GLY A 204 -3.53 13.10 -0.52
CA GLY A 204 -4.42 14.21 -0.18
C GLY A 204 -4.74 14.29 1.32
N MET A 205 -5.06 13.15 1.94
CA MET A 205 -5.30 13.06 3.38
C MET A 205 -4.05 13.39 4.20
N TRP A 206 -2.87 12.93 3.76
CA TRP A 206 -1.61 13.24 4.42
C TRP A 206 -1.22 14.72 4.30
N MET A 207 -1.46 15.35 3.16
CA MET A 207 -1.26 16.79 2.97
C MET A 207 -2.12 17.62 3.94
N ILE A 208 -3.39 17.22 4.15
CA ILE A 208 -4.28 17.82 5.16
C ILE A 208 -3.71 17.60 6.57
N TRP A 209 -3.23 16.40 6.88
CA TRP A 209 -2.64 16.09 8.17
C TRP A 209 -1.35 16.89 8.44
N LEU A 210 -0.44 16.98 7.46
CA LEU A 210 0.80 17.75 7.57
C LEU A 210 0.52 19.23 7.84
N ALA A 211 -0.44 19.81 7.13
CA ALA A 211 -0.83 21.21 7.30
C ALA A 211 -1.40 21.53 8.70
N GLY A 212 -1.91 20.54 9.44
CA GLY A 212 -2.42 20.70 10.80
C GLY A 212 -1.44 20.33 11.91
N ARG A 213 -0.23 19.86 11.58
CA ARG A 213 0.71 19.28 12.55
C ARG A 213 2.13 19.83 12.46
N GLN A 214 2.54 20.29 11.29
CA GLN A 214 3.89 20.76 11.06
C GLN A 214 4.02 22.24 11.36
N ALA A 215 5.19 22.61 11.87
CA ALA A 215 5.59 24.00 12.07
C ALA A 215 5.95 24.59 10.70
N MET A 216 4.93 24.98 9.93
CA MET A 216 5.06 25.59 8.61
C MET A 216 4.33 26.94 8.59
N THR A 217 4.78 27.86 7.73
CA THR A 217 4.18 29.18 7.60
C THR A 217 2.68 29.08 7.26
N ALA A 218 1.86 30.01 7.79
CA ALA A 218 0.40 29.89 7.74
C ALA A 218 -0.18 29.81 6.31
N ASP A 219 0.45 30.53 5.38
CA ASP A 219 0.18 30.51 3.94
C ASP A 219 0.52 29.16 3.29
N LEU A 220 1.67 28.56 3.63
CA LEU A 220 2.08 27.26 3.13
C LEU A 220 1.17 26.15 3.66
N ALA A 221 0.82 26.19 4.95
CA ALA A 221 -0.13 25.27 5.55
C ALA A 221 -1.51 25.37 4.89
N ALA A 222 -2.00 26.60 4.69
CA ALA A 222 -3.28 26.83 4.01
C ALA A 222 -3.27 26.31 2.56
N TYR A 223 -2.18 26.56 1.83
CA TYR A 223 -1.97 26.05 0.47
C TYR A 223 -1.95 24.52 0.45
N LEU A 224 -1.13 23.89 1.29
CA LEU A 224 -0.96 22.43 1.34
C LEU A 224 -2.28 21.73 1.68
N ARG A 225 -3.01 22.23 2.67
CA ARG A 225 -4.34 21.73 3.04
C ARG A 225 -5.33 21.83 1.90
N ARG A 226 -5.37 22.97 1.19
CA ARG A 226 -6.25 23.17 0.05
C ARG A 226 -5.90 22.21 -1.09
N GLN A 227 -4.62 22.05 -1.42
CA GLN A 227 -4.20 21.11 -2.46
C GLN A 227 -4.52 19.66 -2.09
N GLY A 228 -4.30 19.27 -0.84
CA GLY A 228 -4.67 17.94 -0.35
C GLY A 228 -6.17 17.68 -0.43
N ALA A 229 -6.98 18.66 -0.06
CA ALA A 229 -8.43 18.58 -0.16
C ALA A 229 -8.94 18.51 -1.61
N LEU A 230 -8.39 19.33 -2.51
CA LEU A 230 -8.69 19.25 -3.95
C LEU A 230 -8.31 17.88 -4.51
N LEU A 231 -7.12 17.39 -4.19
CA LEU A 231 -6.66 16.06 -4.62
C LEU A 231 -7.63 14.97 -4.15
N ALA A 232 -8.08 15.02 -2.90
CA ALA A 232 -9.07 14.07 -2.38
C ALA A 232 -10.43 14.16 -3.10
N VAL A 233 -10.96 15.37 -3.32
CA VAL A 233 -12.24 15.57 -4.02
C VAL A 233 -12.21 15.00 -5.44
N PHE A 234 -11.12 15.21 -6.19
CA PHE A 234 -11.01 14.67 -7.54
C PHE A 234 -10.73 13.16 -7.55
N THR A 235 -10.02 12.65 -6.54
CA THR A 235 -9.65 11.23 -6.50
C THR A 235 -10.80 10.34 -6.07
N LEU A 236 -11.66 10.77 -5.14
CA LEU A 236 -12.75 9.94 -4.60
C LEU A 236 -13.70 9.35 -5.66
N PRO A 237 -14.22 10.11 -6.64
CA PRO A 237 -15.06 9.56 -7.69
C PRO A 237 -14.32 8.55 -8.58
N VAL A 238 -13.05 8.84 -8.91
CA VAL A 238 -12.20 7.93 -9.69
C VAL A 238 -11.93 6.65 -8.92
N LEU A 239 -11.68 6.75 -7.62
CA LEU A 239 -11.47 5.62 -6.73
C LEU A 239 -12.73 4.75 -6.65
N GLY A 240 -13.92 5.36 -6.55
CA GLY A 240 -15.20 4.65 -6.60
C GLY A 240 -15.42 3.91 -7.93
N ALA A 241 -15.13 4.56 -9.06
CA ALA A 241 -15.24 3.95 -10.38
C ALA A 241 -14.26 2.77 -10.56
N VAL A 242 -13.02 2.92 -10.11
CA VAL A 242 -12.02 1.85 -10.16
C VAL A 242 -12.38 0.71 -9.19
N ALA A 243 -12.89 1.01 -8.00
CA ALA A 243 -13.36 0.00 -7.05
C ALA A 243 -14.55 -0.79 -7.63
N TRP A 244 -15.50 -0.11 -8.28
CA TRP A 244 -16.58 -0.74 -9.03
C TRP A 244 -16.04 -1.67 -10.13
N TRP A 245 -15.04 -1.22 -10.89
CA TRP A 245 -14.40 -2.04 -11.92
C TRP A 245 -13.68 -3.26 -11.32
N VAL A 246 -12.95 -3.10 -10.20
CA VAL A 246 -12.30 -4.22 -9.49
C VAL A 246 -13.31 -5.29 -9.11
N MET A 247 -14.47 -4.88 -8.57
CA MET A 247 -15.53 -5.79 -8.19
C MET A 247 -16.17 -6.43 -9.42
N GLY A 248 -16.54 -5.65 -10.43
CA GLY A 248 -17.15 -6.14 -11.67
C GLY A 248 -16.26 -7.12 -12.45
N ALA A 249 -14.94 -6.98 -12.37
CA ALA A 249 -13.98 -7.90 -12.99
C ALA A 249 -13.84 -9.25 -12.25
N GLN A 250 -14.33 -9.38 -11.00
CA GLN A 250 -14.26 -10.66 -10.29
C GLN A 250 -15.29 -11.67 -10.84
N PRO A 251 -14.96 -12.98 -10.85
CA PRO A 251 -15.91 -14.04 -11.20
C PRO A 251 -17.20 -13.98 -10.39
N ALA A 252 -18.33 -14.37 -10.99
CA ALA A 252 -19.65 -14.29 -10.35
C ALA A 252 -19.70 -15.05 -9.01
N ALA A 253 -19.11 -16.24 -8.94
CA ALA A 253 -19.03 -17.03 -7.70
C ALA A 253 -18.25 -16.32 -6.59
N VAL A 254 -17.15 -15.63 -6.92
CA VAL A 254 -16.34 -14.87 -5.96
C VAL A 254 -17.15 -13.68 -5.43
N ARG A 255 -17.84 -12.94 -6.32
CA ARG A 255 -18.73 -11.84 -5.90
C ARG A 255 -19.85 -12.33 -4.99
N ALA A 256 -20.52 -13.41 -5.36
CA ALA A 256 -21.58 -13.99 -4.54
C ALA A 256 -21.07 -14.41 -3.15
N GLY A 257 -19.92 -15.09 -3.08
CA GLY A 257 -19.31 -15.49 -1.81
C GLY A 257 -18.92 -14.30 -0.92
N LEU A 258 -18.44 -13.19 -1.50
CA LEU A 258 -18.17 -11.96 -0.75
C LEU A 258 -19.46 -11.40 -0.12
N TRP A 259 -20.54 -11.33 -0.90
CA TRP A 259 -21.83 -10.79 -0.45
C TRP A 259 -22.61 -11.72 0.48
N GLN A 260 -22.25 -13.01 0.60
CA GLN A 260 -22.85 -13.91 1.58
C GLN A 260 -22.17 -13.83 2.96
N SER A 261 -20.95 -13.29 3.04
CA SER A 261 -20.19 -13.21 4.29
C SER A 261 -20.35 -11.85 4.97
N VAL A 262 -20.88 -11.87 6.21
CA VAL A 262 -20.99 -10.67 7.06
C VAL A 262 -19.64 -9.98 7.26
N LEU A 263 -18.56 -10.76 7.35
CA LEU A 263 -17.20 -10.22 7.53
C LEU A 263 -16.77 -9.36 6.33
N TYR A 264 -16.99 -9.84 5.10
CA TYR A 264 -16.58 -9.10 3.90
C TYR A 264 -17.52 -7.93 3.59
N GLN A 265 -18.80 -8.05 3.93
CA GLN A 265 -19.72 -6.91 3.92
C GLN A 265 -19.27 -5.82 4.91
N ALA A 266 -18.85 -6.20 6.12
CA ALA A 266 -18.32 -5.25 7.10
C ALA A 266 -17.03 -4.57 6.60
N GLY A 267 -16.15 -5.31 5.90
CA GLY A 267 -14.97 -4.74 5.25
C GLY A 267 -15.32 -3.71 4.16
N ALA A 268 -16.30 -4.02 3.31
CA ALA A 268 -16.80 -3.09 2.29
C ALA A 268 -17.47 -1.87 2.93
N GLY A 269 -18.27 -2.06 3.97
CA GLY A 269 -18.90 -0.98 4.74
C GLY A 269 -17.87 -0.08 5.41
N LEU A 270 -16.81 -0.64 6.00
CA LEU A 270 -15.69 0.09 6.58
C LEU A 270 -14.98 0.94 5.52
N TRP A 271 -14.72 0.38 4.34
CA TRP A 271 -14.12 1.11 3.23
C TRP A 271 -14.99 2.28 2.76
N LEU A 272 -16.30 2.05 2.58
CA LEU A 272 -17.25 3.09 2.18
C LEU A 272 -17.41 4.18 3.25
N GLY A 273 -17.50 3.80 4.51
CA GLY A 273 -17.57 4.75 5.63
C GLY A 273 -16.29 5.59 5.75
N ALA A 274 -15.13 4.99 5.54
CA ALA A 274 -13.85 5.69 5.48
C ALA A 274 -13.78 6.64 4.28
N ALA A 275 -14.24 6.23 3.10
CA ALA A 275 -14.31 7.08 1.90
C ALA A 275 -15.27 8.27 2.11
N ALA A 276 -16.43 8.05 2.72
CA ALA A 276 -17.36 9.12 3.08
C ALA A 276 -16.73 10.10 4.08
N THR A 277 -16.02 9.58 5.09
CA THR A 277 -15.27 10.39 6.05
C THR A 277 -14.21 11.23 5.36
N ALA A 278 -13.43 10.65 4.44
CA ALA A 278 -12.46 11.38 3.64
C ALA A 278 -13.10 12.50 2.80
N ALA A 279 -14.30 12.26 2.24
CA ALA A 279 -15.06 13.27 1.51
C ALA A 279 -15.48 14.44 2.40
N VAL A 280 -16.00 14.15 3.60
CA VAL A 280 -16.36 15.17 4.62
C VAL A 280 -15.13 15.97 5.05
N VAL A 281 -14.00 15.30 5.31
CA VAL A 281 -12.75 15.97 5.69
C VAL A 281 -12.22 16.86 4.57
N ALA A 282 -12.29 16.40 3.31
CA ALA A 282 -11.90 17.20 2.16
C ALA A 282 -12.80 18.44 2.01
N ALA A 283 -14.12 18.29 2.09
CA ALA A 283 -15.07 19.41 2.02
C ALA A 283 -14.87 20.41 3.17
N ALA A 284 -14.72 19.93 4.41
CA ALA A 284 -14.45 20.77 5.57
C ALA A 284 -13.11 21.54 5.45
N SER A 285 -12.10 20.88 4.86
CA SER A 285 -10.80 21.51 4.57
C SER A 285 -10.92 22.58 3.48
N LEU A 286 -11.73 22.39 2.45
CA LEU A 286 -12.01 23.44 1.45
C LEU A 286 -12.78 24.62 2.06
N ALA A 287 -13.70 24.36 2.99
CA ALA A 287 -14.45 25.38 3.72
C ALA A 287 -13.63 26.16 4.77
N GLY A 288 -12.31 25.98 4.82
CA GLY A 288 -11.45 26.75 5.72
C GLY A 288 -11.47 26.32 7.19
N LYS A 289 -12.15 25.22 7.55
CA LYS A 289 -12.13 24.71 8.93
C LYS A 289 -10.72 24.21 9.28
N LYS A 290 -10.18 24.69 10.41
CA LYS A 290 -8.84 24.36 10.93
C LYS A 290 -8.78 23.42 12.16
N PRO A 291 -9.75 22.53 12.48
CA PRO A 291 -9.57 21.66 13.63
C PRO A 291 -8.36 20.74 13.45
N ASN A 292 -7.45 20.70 14.44
CA ASN A 292 -6.45 19.63 14.59
C ASN A 292 -7.12 18.24 14.56
N PHE A 293 -8.40 18.16 14.93
CA PHE A 293 -9.23 16.98 14.78
C PHE A 293 -9.40 16.52 13.33
N LEU A 294 -9.57 17.43 12.36
CA LEU A 294 -9.71 17.06 10.93
C LEU A 294 -8.44 16.40 10.38
N ALA A 295 -7.27 16.84 10.84
CA ALA A 295 -6.00 16.21 10.47
C ALA A 295 -5.97 14.73 10.90
N TRP A 296 -6.32 14.44 12.16
CA TRP A 296 -6.38 13.05 12.65
C TRP A 296 -7.48 12.24 11.98
N LEU A 297 -8.63 12.86 11.71
CA LEU A 297 -9.72 12.21 11.01
C LEU A 297 -9.33 11.84 9.56
N ALA A 298 -8.57 12.70 8.87
CA ALA A 298 -8.01 12.40 7.53
C ALA A 298 -7.14 11.14 7.55
N MET A 299 -6.20 11.08 8.50
CA MET A 299 -5.27 9.96 8.62
C MET A 299 -5.99 8.68 9.05
N GLY A 300 -6.91 8.79 10.02
CA GLY A 300 -7.75 7.68 10.47
C GLY A 300 -8.59 7.12 9.32
N ALA A 301 -9.22 7.98 8.52
CA ALA A 301 -9.96 7.55 7.33
C ALA A 301 -9.08 6.78 6.35
N GLY A 302 -7.88 7.27 6.04
CA GLY A 302 -6.93 6.55 5.18
C GLY A 302 -6.60 5.15 5.70
N VAL A 303 -6.27 5.01 6.98
CA VAL A 303 -5.93 3.72 7.61
C VAL A 303 -7.13 2.76 7.68
N LEU A 304 -8.32 3.26 8.02
CA LEU A 304 -9.54 2.45 8.06
C LEU A 304 -9.93 1.97 6.65
N MET A 305 -9.72 2.81 5.64
CA MET A 305 -9.93 2.44 4.23
C MET A 305 -9.01 1.28 3.84
N MET A 306 -7.72 1.30 4.23
CA MET A 306 -6.80 0.17 3.98
C MET A 306 -7.24 -1.10 4.71
N SER A 307 -7.75 -0.96 5.93
CA SER A 307 -8.24 -2.10 6.72
C SER A 307 -9.47 -2.76 6.07
N GLY A 308 -10.45 -1.97 5.63
CA GLY A 308 -11.63 -2.47 4.91
C GLY A 308 -11.26 -3.10 3.57
N TRP A 309 -10.38 -2.46 2.81
CA TRP A 309 -9.93 -2.97 1.50
C TRP A 309 -9.18 -4.29 1.62
N THR A 310 -8.22 -4.39 2.55
CA THR A 310 -7.42 -5.61 2.72
C THR A 310 -8.26 -6.80 3.17
N LEU A 311 -9.32 -6.56 3.96
CA LEU A 311 -10.28 -7.59 4.33
C LEU A 311 -11.06 -8.14 3.12
N VAL A 312 -11.60 -7.27 2.27
CA VAL A 312 -12.31 -7.68 1.04
C VAL A 312 -11.34 -8.37 0.08
N ARG A 313 -10.11 -7.86 -0.06
CA ARG A 313 -9.05 -8.47 -0.87
C ARG A 313 -8.68 -9.88 -0.40
N ASP A 314 -8.61 -10.11 0.90
CA ASP A 314 -8.36 -11.43 1.46
C ASP A 314 -9.48 -12.41 1.08
N GLY A 315 -10.75 -11.97 1.19
CA GLY A 315 -11.89 -12.75 0.74
C GLY A 315 -11.86 -13.07 -0.76
N VAL A 316 -11.49 -12.10 -1.62
CA VAL A 316 -11.29 -12.34 -3.06
C VAL A 316 -10.27 -13.45 -3.29
N ARG A 317 -9.13 -13.42 -2.60
CA ARG A 317 -8.09 -14.45 -2.72
C ARG A 317 -8.61 -15.81 -2.31
N ASP A 318 -9.23 -15.90 -1.13
CA ASP A 318 -9.69 -17.16 -0.56
C ASP A 318 -10.77 -17.81 -1.41
N LEU A 319 -11.78 -17.05 -1.81
CA LEU A 319 -12.89 -17.54 -2.63
C LEU A 319 -12.42 -17.93 -4.04
N THR A 320 -11.48 -17.16 -4.63
CA THR A 320 -10.95 -17.49 -5.96
C THR A 320 -10.14 -18.79 -5.94
N LEU A 321 -9.29 -18.97 -4.92
CA LEU A 321 -8.52 -20.20 -4.76
C LEU A 321 -9.42 -21.39 -4.42
N ALA A 322 -10.41 -21.18 -3.56
CA ALA A 322 -11.38 -22.21 -3.20
C ALA A 322 -12.17 -22.73 -4.40
N ALA A 323 -12.64 -21.83 -5.27
CA ALA A 323 -13.35 -22.18 -6.49
C ALA A 323 -12.54 -23.05 -7.47
N LYS A 324 -11.20 -23.11 -7.31
CA LYS A 324 -10.29 -23.86 -8.18
C LYS A 324 -9.76 -25.13 -7.55
N GLY A 325 -10.32 -25.56 -6.41
CA GLY A 325 -9.78 -26.70 -5.65
C GLY A 325 -8.43 -26.40 -5.00
N PHE A 326 -8.01 -25.13 -5.01
CA PHE A 326 -6.87 -24.62 -4.26
C PHE A 326 -7.33 -24.00 -2.95
N ALA A 327 -8.47 -24.44 -2.39
CA ALA A 327 -9.08 -24.02 -1.13
C ALA A 327 -8.09 -24.14 0.03
N ILE A 328 -7.14 -23.23 0.03
CA ILE A 328 -6.03 -23.05 0.94
C ILE A 328 -5.31 -24.38 1.21
N GLN A 329 -5.19 -25.13 0.08
CA GLN A 329 -4.66 -26.49 -0.18
C GLN A 329 -5.62 -27.72 -0.11
N GLY A 330 -6.94 -27.55 0.11
CA GLY A 330 -7.96 -28.62 0.13
C GLY A 330 -8.32 -29.13 1.55
N PRO A 331 -9.41 -29.92 1.70
CA PRO A 331 -10.65 -29.47 2.35
C PRO A 331 -10.42 -28.96 3.78
N ASP A 332 -10.99 -27.78 4.04
CA ASP A 332 -10.84 -26.95 5.23
C ASP A 332 -9.45 -26.35 5.47
N LEU A 333 -9.33 -25.10 5.04
CA LEU A 333 -8.35 -24.10 5.49
C LEU A 333 -8.12 -24.12 7.00
N TRP A 334 -9.19 -24.37 7.74
CA TRP A 334 -9.28 -24.48 9.18
C TRP A 334 -8.93 -25.87 9.71
N GLY A 335 -8.87 -26.87 8.83
CA GLY A 335 -8.57 -28.27 9.09
C GLY A 335 -7.14 -28.70 8.74
N ARG A 336 -6.27 -27.78 8.29
CA ARG A 336 -4.84 -28.10 8.14
C ARG A 336 -4.26 -28.52 9.48
N ALA A 337 -3.43 -29.57 9.45
CA ALA A 337 -2.68 -30.00 10.61
C ALA A 337 -1.85 -28.81 11.14
N VAL A 338 -2.10 -28.45 12.39
CA VAL A 338 -1.31 -27.48 13.14
C VAL A 338 -0.43 -28.26 14.09
N ALA A 339 0.89 -28.18 13.89
CA ALA A 339 1.85 -28.65 14.87
C ALA A 339 2.56 -27.42 15.42
N THR A 340 2.02 -26.88 16.52
CA THR A 340 2.53 -25.63 17.08
C THR A 340 3.98 -25.81 17.53
N ASN A 341 4.88 -25.07 16.88
CA ASN A 341 6.27 -25.02 17.28
C ASN A 341 6.41 -23.96 18.38
N TRP A 342 6.26 -24.40 19.63
CA TRP A 342 6.22 -23.52 20.80
C TRP A 342 7.49 -22.69 20.97
N SER A 343 8.67 -23.23 20.68
CA SER A 343 9.93 -22.47 20.81
C SER A 343 9.99 -21.31 19.82
N VAL A 344 9.61 -21.55 18.56
CA VAL A 344 9.53 -20.52 17.52
C VAL A 344 8.44 -19.50 17.83
N LEU A 345 7.26 -19.95 18.28
CA LEU A 345 6.16 -19.06 18.63
C LEU A 345 6.50 -18.16 19.81
N ILE A 346 7.07 -18.71 20.89
CA ILE A 346 7.50 -17.94 22.05
C ILE A 346 8.58 -16.94 21.64
N LEU A 347 9.59 -17.37 20.88
CA LEU A 347 10.63 -16.46 20.38
C LEU A 347 10.03 -15.33 19.54
N PHE A 348 9.08 -15.64 18.65
CA PHE A 348 8.36 -14.64 17.86
C PHE A 348 7.60 -13.64 18.75
N LEU A 349 6.81 -14.13 19.73
CA LEU A 349 6.01 -13.28 20.61
C LEU A 349 6.88 -12.39 21.51
N VAL A 350 7.97 -12.94 22.07
CA VAL A 350 8.93 -12.17 22.88
C VAL A 350 9.63 -11.11 22.03
N SER A 351 10.10 -11.49 20.83
CA SER A 351 10.76 -10.54 19.92
C SER A 351 9.79 -9.45 19.43
N LEU A 352 8.53 -9.80 19.18
CA LEU A 352 7.48 -8.86 18.84
C LEU A 352 7.22 -7.88 19.99
N ALA A 353 7.04 -8.38 21.21
CA ALA A 353 6.79 -7.55 22.39
C ALA A 353 7.97 -6.61 22.66
N ALA A 354 9.21 -7.12 22.59
CA ALA A 354 10.42 -6.32 22.74
C ALA A 354 10.53 -5.25 21.63
N GLY A 355 10.26 -5.62 20.38
CA GLY A 355 10.23 -4.68 19.26
C GLY A 355 9.18 -3.57 19.42
N LEU A 356 7.97 -3.92 19.85
CA LEU A 356 6.90 -2.96 20.14
C LEU A 356 7.27 -2.03 21.31
N ALA A 357 7.91 -2.55 22.36
CA ALA A 357 8.40 -1.75 23.48
C ALA A 357 9.47 -0.75 23.04
N VAL A 358 10.44 -1.17 22.22
CA VAL A 358 11.47 -0.29 21.66
C VAL A 358 10.84 0.78 20.77
N MET A 359 9.90 0.41 19.89
CA MET A 359 9.19 1.37 19.05
C MET A 359 8.38 2.39 19.87
N GLY A 360 7.66 1.93 20.90
CA GLY A 360 6.93 2.79 21.82
C GLY A 360 7.86 3.78 22.54
N TRP A 361 9.02 3.29 22.99
CA TRP A 361 10.05 4.14 23.57
C TRP A 361 10.59 5.17 22.58
N LEU A 362 10.97 4.78 21.36
CA LEU A 362 11.45 5.69 20.32
C LEU A 362 10.41 6.77 19.96
N ILE A 363 9.14 6.39 19.81
CA ILE A 363 8.05 7.34 19.57
C ILE A 363 7.94 8.33 20.74
N SER A 364 8.03 7.84 21.98
CA SER A 364 7.98 8.70 23.17
C SER A 364 9.13 9.71 23.22
N VAL A 365 10.34 9.31 22.78
CA VAL A 365 11.51 10.18 22.69
C VAL A 365 11.30 11.26 21.63
N VAL A 366 10.82 10.86 20.44
CA VAL A 366 10.53 11.80 19.34
C VAL A 366 9.44 12.80 19.74
N MET A 367 8.38 12.35 20.42
CA MET A 367 7.31 13.24 20.88
C MET A 367 7.75 14.27 21.92
N ARG A 368 8.85 13.99 22.64
CA ARG A 368 9.43 14.90 23.65
C ARG A 368 10.50 15.83 23.09
N ALA A 369 10.98 15.59 21.88
CA ALA A 369 12.00 16.43 21.24
C ALA A 369 11.43 17.81 20.82
N ARG A 370 12.23 18.88 20.97
CA ARG A 370 11.85 20.23 20.49
C ARG A 370 11.78 20.25 18.96
N THR A 371 10.67 20.74 18.41
CA THR A 371 10.50 20.97 16.97
C THR A 371 11.21 22.26 16.53
N ILE A 372 12.02 22.16 15.47
CA ILE A 372 12.57 23.32 14.73
C ILE A 372 11.54 23.71 13.66
N GLU A 373 11.23 25.00 13.52
CA GLU A 373 10.27 25.51 12.53
C GLU A 373 10.75 25.26 11.09
N GLU A 374 9.89 24.67 10.24
CA GLU A 374 10.14 24.54 8.81
C GLU A 374 9.71 25.83 8.08
N GLY A 375 10.69 26.60 7.56
CA GLY A 375 10.39 27.74 6.68
C GLY A 375 11.18 29.01 6.96
N THR A 376 11.92 29.09 8.07
CA THR A 376 12.97 30.09 8.24
C THR A 376 14.12 29.73 7.31
N LYS A 377 14.24 30.44 6.19
CA LYS A 377 15.46 30.42 5.37
C LYS A 377 16.64 30.85 6.25
N SER A 378 17.76 30.12 6.14
CA SER A 378 19.09 30.76 6.18
C SER A 378 19.25 31.64 4.95
#